data_AF-A0A950HNN4-F1
#
_entry.id   AF-A0A950HNN4-F1
#
_cell.length_a   1.000
_cell.length_b   1.000
_cell.length_c   1.000
_cell.angle_alpha   90.00
_cell.angle_beta   90.00
_cell.angle_gamma   90.00
#
_symmetry.space_group_name_H-M   'P 1'
#
loop_
_entity.id
_entity.type
_entity.pdbx_description
1 polymer ?
#
loop_
_entity_poly.entity_id
_entity_poly.type
_entity_poly.pdbx_seq_one_letter_code
_entity_poly.pdbx_strand_id
1 'polypeptide(L)'
;MTDEEVHAAALSDPDAQPLTPERLAHMKRVPQVRTIRRVLGLSQEEFAARFHIPLGTLRDWEQGRKEPDAAARAYLRVIGRNPTAVAEALRAVPPG
;
A
#
# COMPACT_ATOMS: atom_id res chain seq x y z
N MET A 1 -26.59 18.27 -10.65
CA MET A 1 -25.53 19.09 -10.07
C MET A 1 -24.29 18.89 -10.92
N THR A 2 -23.67 19.98 -11.35
CA THR A 2 -22.41 19.94 -12.11
C THR A 2 -21.23 19.82 -11.15
N ASP A 3 -20.07 19.33 -11.63
CA ASP A 3 -18.84 19.29 -10.82
C ASP A 3 -18.45 20.70 -10.31
N GLU A 4 -18.82 21.74 -11.07
CA GLU A 4 -18.60 23.14 -10.74
C GLU A 4 -19.48 23.60 -9.56
N GLU A 5 -20.76 23.21 -9.55
CA GLU A 5 -21.69 23.46 -8.44
C GLU A 5 -21.26 22.72 -7.16
N VAL A 6 -20.74 21.49 -7.29
CA VAL A 6 -20.20 20.70 -6.17
C VAL A 6 -18.96 21.37 -5.58
N HIS A 7 -18.05 21.85 -6.43
CA HIS A 7 -16.83 22.53 -5.99
C HIS A 7 -17.12 23.87 -5.31
N ALA A 8 -18.03 24.66 -5.88
CA ALA A 8 -18.44 25.94 -5.29
C ALA A 8 -19.08 25.76 -3.90
N ALA A 9 -19.93 24.74 -3.74
CA ALA A 9 -20.52 24.39 -2.45
C ALA A 9 -19.44 23.98 -1.42
N ALA A 10 -18.46 23.16 -1.82
CA ALA A 10 -17.36 22.72 -0.95
C ALA A 10 -16.45 23.89 -0.49
N LEU A 11 -16.25 24.92 -1.33
CA LEU A 11 -15.46 26.10 -0.94
C LEU A 11 -16.20 27.03 0.04
N SER A 12 -17.54 27.03 -0.01
CA SER A 12 -18.37 27.85 0.89
C SER A 12 -18.56 27.25 2.28
N ASP A 13 -18.30 25.95 2.45
CA ASP A 13 -18.37 25.22 3.72
C ASP A 13 -16.98 25.17 4.38
N PRO A 14 -16.77 25.86 5.54
CA PRO A 14 -15.50 25.87 6.25
C PRO A 14 -14.99 24.47 6.67
N ASP A 15 -15.91 23.52 6.90
CA ASP A 15 -15.60 22.17 7.38
C ASP A 15 -15.40 21.17 6.22
N ALA A 16 -15.82 21.51 5.00
CA ALA A 16 -15.71 20.65 3.82
C ALA A 16 -14.76 21.18 2.74
N GLN A 17 -13.88 22.12 3.09
CA GLN A 17 -12.91 22.69 2.14
C GLN A 17 -12.02 21.60 1.50
N PRO A 18 -11.81 21.64 0.18
CA PRO A 18 -10.85 20.78 -0.49
C PRO A 18 -9.44 20.94 0.11
N LEU A 19 -8.68 19.84 0.19
CA LEU A 19 -7.29 19.91 0.60
C LEU A 19 -6.47 20.74 -0.39
N THR A 20 -5.64 21.65 0.13
CA THR A 20 -4.67 22.35 -0.71
C THR A 20 -3.58 21.37 -1.20
N PRO A 21 -2.92 21.67 -2.33
CA PRO A 21 -1.79 20.87 -2.82
C PRO A 21 -0.69 20.68 -1.77
N GLU A 22 -0.40 21.72 -0.99
CA GLU A 22 0.59 21.67 0.09
C GLU A 22 0.15 20.71 1.19
N ARG A 23 -1.11 20.79 1.64
CA ARG A 23 -1.64 19.88 2.67
C ARG A 23 -1.65 18.43 2.18
N LEU A 24 -1.99 18.21 0.91
CA LEU A 24 -1.95 16.90 0.28
C LEU A 24 -0.52 16.33 0.22
N ALA A 25 0.49 17.16 -0.07
CA ALA A 25 1.88 16.74 -0.11
C ALA A 25 2.42 16.26 1.25
N HIS A 26 1.89 16.79 2.36
CA HIS A 26 2.28 16.40 3.72
C HIS A 26 1.52 15.16 4.25
N MET A 27 0.55 14.62 3.49
CA MET A 27 -0.18 13.43 3.92
C MET A 27 0.72 12.19 3.92
N LYS A 28 0.60 11.37 4.97
CA LYS A 28 1.22 10.04 4.97
C LYS A 28 0.58 9.19 3.87
N ARG A 29 1.37 8.89 2.83
CA ARG A 29 0.96 7.96 1.78
C ARG A 29 0.66 6.60 2.40
N VAL A 30 -0.41 5.96 1.95
CA VAL A 30 -0.68 4.57 2.32
C VAL A 30 0.53 3.73 1.92
N PRO A 31 1.12 2.95 2.85
CA PRO A 31 2.26 2.10 2.51
C PRO A 31 1.90 1.19 1.33
N GLN A 32 2.73 1.19 0.28
CA GLN A 32 2.47 0.45 -0.95
C GLN A 32 2.16 -1.03 -0.69
N VAL A 33 2.83 -1.63 0.30
CA VAL A 33 2.62 -3.02 0.71
C VAL A 33 1.20 -3.31 1.19
N ARG A 34 0.57 -2.39 1.95
CA ARG A 34 -0.80 -2.57 2.45
C ARG A 34 -1.80 -2.59 1.29
N THR A 35 -1.59 -1.74 0.30
CA THR A 35 -2.42 -1.68 -0.91
C THR A 35 -2.27 -2.97 -1.71
N ILE A 36 -1.04 -3.42 -1.98
CA ILE A 36 -0.77 -4.66 -2.71
C ILE A 36 -1.48 -5.83 -2.03
N ARG A 37 -1.29 -6.03 -0.72
CA ARG A 37 -1.92 -7.12 0.01
C ARG A 37 -3.44 -7.11 -0.09
N ARG A 38 -4.06 -5.93 0.08
CA ARG A 38 -5.52 -5.77 0.02
C ARG A 38 -6.08 -6.06 -1.36
N VAL A 39 -5.41 -5.62 -2.42
CA VAL A 39 -5.80 -5.93 -3.81
C VAL A 39 -5.74 -7.43 -4.07
N LEU A 40 -4.79 -8.14 -3.47
CA LEU A 40 -4.70 -9.60 -3.56
C LEU A 40 -5.70 -10.35 -2.67
N GLY A 41 -6.47 -9.66 -1.82
CA GLY A 41 -7.45 -10.26 -0.93
C GLY A 41 -6.84 -11.11 0.20
N LEU A 42 -5.58 -10.87 0.57
CA LEU A 42 -4.86 -11.70 1.55
C LEU A 42 -4.86 -11.08 2.95
N SER A 43 -4.96 -11.94 3.96
CA SER A 43 -4.59 -11.61 5.34
C SER A 43 -3.09 -11.30 5.45
N GLN A 44 -2.67 -10.71 6.58
CA GLN A 44 -1.25 -10.41 6.79
C GLN A 44 -0.42 -11.70 6.83
N GLU A 45 -0.96 -12.73 7.49
CA GLU A 45 -0.36 -14.05 7.64
C GLU A 45 -0.21 -14.75 6.28
N GLU A 46 -1.25 -14.74 5.45
CA GLU A 46 -1.20 -15.33 4.10
C GLU A 46 -0.21 -14.59 3.19
N PHE A 47 -0.17 -13.26 3.24
CA PHE A 47 0.78 -12.47 2.45
C PHE A 47 2.23 -12.72 2.89
N ALA A 48 2.46 -12.70 4.21
CA ALA A 48 3.75 -12.98 4.81
C ALA A 48 4.28 -14.36 4.41
N ALA A 49 3.44 -15.39 4.56
CA ALA A 49 3.79 -16.77 4.20
C ALA A 49 4.00 -16.93 2.70
N ARG A 50 3.11 -16.36 1.85
CA ARG A 50 3.19 -16.51 0.40
C ARG A 50 4.42 -15.85 -0.22
N PHE A 51 4.86 -14.74 0.34
CA PHE A 51 5.95 -13.92 -0.21
C PHE A 51 7.22 -13.93 0.64
N HIS A 52 7.33 -14.86 1.60
CA HIS A 52 8.50 -15.03 2.47
C HIS A 52 8.93 -13.70 3.15
N ILE A 53 7.95 -12.92 3.61
CA ILE A 53 8.19 -11.70 4.39
C ILE A 53 7.82 -12.01 5.84
N PRO A 54 8.72 -11.84 6.83
CA PRO A 54 8.38 -12.05 8.22
C PRO A 54 7.15 -11.22 8.63
N LEU A 55 6.19 -11.84 9.30
CA LEU A 55 4.91 -11.19 9.67
C LEU A 55 5.12 -9.90 10.48
N GLY A 56 6.10 -9.90 11.40
CA GLY A 56 6.47 -8.71 12.16
C GLY A 56 6.96 -7.57 11.28
N THR A 57 7.80 -7.88 10.28
CA THR A 57 8.29 -6.92 9.28
C THR A 57 7.16 -6.34 8.43
N LEU A 58 6.25 -7.19 7.94
CA LEU A 58 5.06 -6.76 7.21
C LEU A 58 4.21 -5.78 8.04
N ARG A 59 3.97 -6.10 9.32
CA ARG A 59 3.21 -5.24 10.24
C ARG A 59 3.91 -3.91 10.50
N ASP A 60 5.23 -3.91 10.71
CA ASP A 60 6.04 -2.69 10.88
C ASP A 60 5.90 -1.77 9.66
N TRP A 61 5.93 -2.31 8.44
CA TRP A 61 5.76 -1.54 7.21
C TRP A 61 4.34 -1.02 7.01
N GLU A 62 3.31 -1.85 7.23
CA GLU A 62 1.91 -1.44 7.05
C GLU A 62 1.46 -0.38 8.06
N GLN A 63 2.06 -0.38 9.25
CA GLN A 63 1.81 0.58 10.31
C GLN A 63 2.73 1.81 10.23
N GLY A 64 3.71 1.81 9.31
CA GLY A 64 4.65 2.91 9.13
C GLY A 64 5.65 3.06 10.29
N ARG A 65 5.88 2.01 11.08
CA ARG A 65 6.94 2.00 12.11
C ARG A 65 8.33 1.90 11.50
N LYS A 66 8.44 1.22 10.35
CA LYS A 66 9.65 1.12 9.54
C LYS A 66 9.30 1.28 8.07
N GLU A 67 10.29 1.66 7.28
CA GLU A 67 10.17 1.64 5.83
C GLU A 67 10.87 0.40 5.25
N PRO A 68 10.32 -0.21 4.17
CA PRO A 68 11.05 -1.22 3.41
C PRO A 68 12.30 -0.60 2.80
N ASP A 69 13.43 -1.31 2.84
CA ASP A 69 14.66 -0.90 2.17
C ASP A 69 14.54 -0.95 0.63
N ALA A 70 15.63 -0.64 -0.08
CA ALA A 70 15.62 -0.61 -1.54
C ALA A 70 15.25 -1.99 -2.16
N ALA A 71 15.75 -3.09 -1.60
CA ALA A 71 15.51 -4.43 -2.10
C ALA A 71 14.06 -4.85 -1.83
N ALA A 72 13.56 -4.63 -0.61
CA ALA A 72 12.17 -4.87 -0.25
C ALA A 72 11.19 -4.06 -1.10
N ARG A 73 11.49 -2.78 -1.40
CA ARG A 73 10.67 -1.96 -2.31
C ARG A 73 10.66 -2.50 -3.74
N ALA A 74 11.82 -2.93 -4.25
CA ALA A 74 11.90 -3.56 -5.57
C ALA A 74 11.08 -4.86 -5.59
N TYR A 75 11.23 -5.69 -4.57
CA TYR A 75 10.49 -6.94 -4.44
C TYR A 75 8.97 -6.73 -4.37
N LEU A 76 8.50 -5.80 -3.54
CA LEU A 76 7.09 -5.40 -3.46
C LEU A 76 6.55 -4.90 -4.81
N ARG A 77 7.37 -4.20 -5.60
CA ARG A 77 7.00 -3.77 -6.96
C ARG A 77 6.81 -4.96 -7.90
N VAL A 78 7.66 -5.98 -7.82
CA VAL A 78 7.52 -7.21 -8.60
C VAL A 78 6.27 -7.98 -8.19
N ILE A 79 6.02 -8.15 -6.88
CA ILE A 79 4.78 -8.76 -6.36
C ILE A 79 3.55 -8.03 -6.91
N GLY A 80 3.55 -6.70 -6.83
CA GLY A 80 2.44 -5.88 -7.31
C GLY A 80 2.17 -6.00 -8.81
N ARG A 81 3.17 -6.43 -9.61
CA ARG A 81 3.03 -6.59 -11.06
C ARG A 81 2.71 -8.01 -11.49
N ASN A 82 3.27 -9.04 -10.83
CA ASN A 82 3.01 -10.43 -11.16
C ASN A 82 3.04 -11.32 -9.90
N PRO A 83 2.00 -11.28 -9.06
CA PRO A 83 1.97 -11.98 -7.77
C PRO A 83 2.02 -13.50 -7.94
N THR A 84 1.41 -14.04 -9.00
CA THR A 84 1.36 -15.48 -9.28
C THR A 84 2.74 -16.03 -9.59
N ALA A 85 3.48 -15.40 -10.52
CA ALA A 85 4.81 -15.86 -10.90
C ALA A 85 5.79 -15.79 -9.71
N VAL A 86 5.70 -14.76 -8.87
CA VAL A 86 6.53 -14.66 -7.66
C VAL A 86 6.20 -15.82 -6.70
N ALA A 87 4.91 -16.08 -6.43
CA ALA A 87 4.50 -17.17 -5.53
C ALA A 87 4.88 -18.55 -6.08
N GLU A 88 4.88 -18.76 -7.40
CA GLU A 88 5.39 -19.97 -8.05
C GLU A 88 6.90 -20.11 -7.88
N ALA A 89 7.66 -19.05 -8.13
CA ALA A 89 9.11 -19.06 -7.99
C ALA A 89 9.54 -19.39 -6.54
N LEU A 90 8.83 -18.87 -5.54
CA LEU A 90 9.15 -19.11 -4.13
C LEU A 90 8.76 -20.51 -3.64
N ARG A 91 7.73 -21.14 -4.22
CA ARG A 91 7.36 -22.52 -3.88
C ARG A 91 8.39 -23.54 -4.35
N ALA A 92 9.11 -23.23 -5.43
CA ALA A 92 10.19 -24.09 -5.95
C ALA A 92 11.45 -24.07 -5.06
N VAL A 93 11.54 -23.15 -4.10
CA VAL A 93 12.69 -23.00 -3.19
C VAL A 93 12.20 -23.27 -1.76
N PRO A 94 12.57 -24.40 -1.12
CA PRO A 94 12.22 -24.62 0.27
C PRO A 94 12.84 -23.52 1.17
N PRO A 95 12.16 -23.12 2.26
CA PRO A 95 12.73 -22.14 3.19
C PRO A 95 14.01 -22.72 3.80
N GLY A 96 15.11 -21.96 3.66
CA GLY A 96 16.39 -22.23 4.34
C GLY A 96 16.40 -21.75 5.78
#